data_AF-A0A497M031-F1
#
_entry.id   AF-A0A497M031-F1
#
_cell.length_a   1.000
_cell.length_b   1.000
_cell.length_c   1.000
_cell.angle_alpha   90.00
_cell.angle_beta   90.00
_cell.angle_gamma   90.00
#
_symmetry.space_group_name_H-M   'P 1'
#
loop_
_entity.id
_entity.type
_entity.pdbx_description
1 polymer ?
#
loop_
_entity_poly.entity_id
_entity_poly.type
_entity_poly.pdbx_seq_one_letter_code
_entity_poly.pdbx_strand_id
1 'polypeptide(L)'
;MREALMPIAVMVDYKACTGCRLCEIVCSLRNEKEISPTLSRIRVYSFAPGIDVPIVCAQCLKASCIETCPQEALNRDPDTQAVVVNEEKCVGCKLCIEACPAGAIFVDSRRNIVFKCELCGGEPECVKICPVDALSLVKVPFDTRIFARKAEEIARNLSELWALPRGRITHA
;
A
#
# COMPACT_ATOMS: atom_id res chain seq x y z
N MET A 1 14.24 15.46 25.44
CA MET A 1 13.21 14.44 25.18
C MET A 1 13.16 14.23 23.68
N ARG A 2 13.60 13.07 23.17
CA ARG A 2 13.47 12.76 21.74
C ARG A 2 11.97 12.71 21.44
N GLU A 3 11.50 13.65 20.65
CA GLU A 3 10.20 13.58 19.98
C GLU A 3 10.22 12.25 19.22
N ALA A 4 9.58 11.22 19.77
CA ALA A 4 9.55 9.92 19.11
C ALA A 4 8.81 10.15 17.79
N LEU A 5 9.54 10.06 16.68
CA LEU A 5 9.01 10.22 15.32
C LEU A 5 7.77 9.33 15.19
N MET A 6 6.60 9.96 15.25
CA MET A 6 5.33 9.26 15.12
C MET A 6 5.27 8.72 13.69
N PRO A 7 5.07 7.40 13.51
CA PRO A 7 5.01 6.84 12.17
C PRO A 7 3.85 7.47 11.41
N ILE A 8 4.09 7.75 10.14
CA ILE A 8 3.08 8.25 9.23
C ILE A 8 2.60 7.10 8.34
N ALA A 9 1.34 7.17 7.91
CA ALA A 9 0.76 6.22 6.99
C ALA A 9 -0.23 6.91 6.05
N VAL A 10 -0.42 6.31 4.87
CA VAL A 10 -1.52 6.70 3.98
C VAL A 10 -2.76 5.94 4.47
N MET A 11 -3.72 6.68 5.01
CA MET A 11 -5.05 6.19 5.34
C MET A 11 -5.94 6.28 4.12
N VAL A 12 -6.83 5.29 3.99
CA VAL A 12 -7.75 5.16 2.86
C VAL A 12 -9.19 5.24 3.37
N ASP A 13 -9.97 6.18 2.85
CA ASP A 13 -11.42 6.13 2.91
C ASP A 13 -11.96 5.36 1.70
N TYR A 14 -12.28 4.09 1.94
CA TYR A 14 -12.80 3.21 0.90
C TYR A 14 -14.19 3.59 0.39
N LYS A 15 -14.96 4.38 1.15
CA LYS A 15 -16.31 4.82 0.73
C LYS A 15 -16.25 6.00 -0.24
N ALA A 16 -15.23 6.83 -0.10
CA ALA A 16 -15.00 7.97 -0.98
C ALA A 16 -14.28 7.59 -2.28
N CYS A 17 -13.58 6.45 -2.31
CA CYS A 17 -12.83 5.99 -3.48
C CYS A 17 -13.75 5.73 -4.69
N THR A 18 -13.47 6.39 -5.81
CA THR A 18 -14.21 6.25 -7.07
C THR A 18 -13.56 5.28 -8.07
N GLY A 19 -12.42 4.68 -7.71
CA GLY A 19 -11.69 3.79 -8.62
C GLY A 19 -11.02 4.49 -9.81
N CYS A 20 -10.79 5.82 -9.76
CA CYS A 20 -10.23 6.59 -10.89
C CYS A 20 -8.78 6.25 -11.28
N ARG A 21 -8.04 5.48 -10.45
CA ARG A 21 -6.66 5.01 -10.69
C ARG A 21 -5.59 6.10 -10.90
N LEU A 22 -5.90 7.37 -10.67
CA LEU A 22 -4.91 8.48 -10.71
C LEU A 22 -3.75 8.23 -9.73
N CYS A 23 -4.04 7.64 -8.58
CA CYS A 23 -3.02 7.28 -7.60
C CYS A 23 -2.01 6.25 -8.15
N GLU A 24 -2.42 5.34 -9.04
CA GLU A 24 -1.53 4.34 -9.66
C GLU A 24 -0.60 4.99 -10.69
N ILE A 25 -1.18 5.85 -11.53
CA ILE A 25 -0.48 6.58 -12.59
C ILE A 25 0.58 7.50 -11.99
N VAL A 26 0.21 8.35 -11.02
CA VAL A 26 1.15 9.30 -10.44
C VAL A 26 2.23 8.59 -9.61
N CYS A 27 1.88 7.48 -8.95
CA CYS A 27 2.86 6.71 -8.19
C CYS A 27 3.94 6.09 -9.09
N SER A 28 3.55 5.41 -10.17
CA SER A 28 4.49 4.84 -11.13
C SER A 28 5.29 5.93 -11.85
N LEU A 29 4.65 7.03 -12.26
CA LEU A 29 5.34 8.15 -12.89
C LEU A 29 6.40 8.77 -11.98
N ARG A 30 6.10 8.95 -10.69
CA ARG A 30 7.05 9.52 -9.71
C ARG A 30 8.26 8.62 -9.51
N ASN A 31 8.02 7.33 -9.25
CA ASN A 31 9.04 6.41 -8.76
C ASN A 31 9.78 5.67 -9.88
N GLU A 32 9.11 5.40 -10.99
CA GLU A 32 9.62 4.54 -12.08
C GLU A 32 9.82 5.33 -13.38
N LYS A 33 9.39 6.61 -13.42
CA LYS A 33 9.42 7.48 -14.62
C LYS A 33 8.63 6.92 -15.80
N GLU A 34 7.64 6.08 -15.51
CA GLU A 34 6.80 5.38 -16.47
C GLU A 34 5.35 5.39 -15.98
N ILE A 35 4.39 5.55 -16.90
CA ILE A 35 2.96 5.41 -16.57
C ILE A 35 2.61 3.93 -16.68
N SER A 36 2.61 3.22 -15.55
CA SER A 36 2.38 1.78 -15.50
C SER A 36 1.72 1.35 -14.19
N PRO A 37 0.43 0.96 -14.20
CA PRO A 37 -0.27 0.50 -12.99
C PRO A 37 0.40 -0.72 -12.33
N THR A 38 1.05 -1.59 -13.11
CA THR A 38 1.72 -2.78 -12.57
C THR A 38 2.94 -2.43 -11.73
N LEU A 39 3.59 -1.30 -12.00
CA LEU A 39 4.74 -0.77 -11.26
C LEU A 39 4.35 0.23 -10.16
N SER A 40 3.05 0.49 -10.00
CA SER A 40 2.56 1.35 -8.93
C SER A 40 2.71 0.68 -7.56
N ARG A 41 3.14 1.47 -6.57
CA ARG A 41 3.25 1.06 -5.16
C ARG A 41 1.91 1.13 -4.40
N ILE A 42 0.84 1.59 -5.04
CA ILE A 42 -0.56 1.53 -4.61
C ILE A 42 -1.37 0.88 -5.72
N ARG A 43 -2.27 -0.06 -5.42
CA ARG A 43 -3.09 -0.73 -6.45
C ARG A 43 -4.56 -0.69 -6.15
N VAL A 44 -5.37 -0.36 -7.15
CA VAL A 44 -6.83 -0.37 -7.08
C VAL A 44 -7.34 -1.70 -7.63
N TYR A 45 -8.05 -2.44 -6.77
CA TYR A 45 -8.74 -3.67 -7.12
C TYR A 45 -10.23 -3.40 -7.29
N SER A 46 -10.76 -3.72 -8.47
CA SER A 46 -12.17 -3.53 -8.81
C SER A 46 -12.91 -4.85 -8.66
N PHE A 47 -13.97 -4.85 -7.85
CA PHE A 47 -14.69 -6.07 -7.47
C PHE A 47 -16.12 -6.12 -7.98
N ALA A 48 -16.78 -4.97 -8.03
CA ALA A 48 -18.12 -4.77 -8.56
C ALA A 48 -18.26 -3.28 -8.92
N PRO A 49 -19.25 -2.89 -9.74
CA PRO A 49 -19.53 -1.48 -9.98
C PRO A 49 -19.69 -0.71 -8.66
N GLY A 50 -18.83 0.28 -8.46
CA GLY A 50 -18.78 1.10 -7.23
C GLY A 50 -17.91 0.52 -6.10
N ILE A 51 -17.47 -0.74 -6.16
CA ILE A 51 -16.56 -1.33 -5.16
C ILE A 51 -15.14 -1.38 -5.74
N ASP A 52 -14.40 -0.30 -5.49
CA ASP A 52 -12.99 -0.15 -5.85
C ASP A 52 -12.13 0.01 -4.59
N VAL A 53 -11.21 -0.92 -4.38
CA VAL A 53 -10.41 -1.01 -3.16
C VAL A 53 -8.95 -0.70 -3.47
N PRO A 54 -8.45 0.50 -3.15
CA PRO A 54 -7.02 0.80 -3.21
C PRO A 54 -6.28 0.17 -2.03
N ILE A 55 -5.24 -0.60 -2.32
CA ILE A 55 -4.31 -1.19 -1.37
C ILE A 55 -2.98 -0.46 -1.42
N VAL A 56 -2.54 0.04 -0.27
CA VAL A 56 -1.26 0.72 -0.05
C VAL A 56 -0.59 0.15 1.21
N CYS A 57 0.73 0.19 1.27
CA CYS A 57 1.47 -0.30 2.43
C CYS A 57 1.08 0.49 3.69
N ALA A 58 0.63 -0.22 4.73
CA ALA A 58 0.23 0.38 6.00
C ALA A 58 1.41 0.90 6.84
N GLN A 59 2.66 0.59 6.50
CA GLN A 59 3.86 0.94 7.28
C GLN A 59 3.84 0.40 8.74
N CYS A 60 3.38 -0.84 8.92
CA CYS A 60 3.21 -1.51 10.22
C CYS A 60 4.39 -1.26 11.16
N LEU A 61 4.16 -0.98 12.45
CA LEU A 61 5.21 -0.78 13.45
C LEU A 61 5.96 -2.11 13.70
N LYS A 62 5.21 -3.21 13.84
CA LYS A 62 5.75 -4.57 13.82
C LYS A 62 5.60 -5.14 12.41
N ALA A 63 6.60 -4.87 11.58
CA ALA A 63 6.58 -5.21 10.17
C ALA A 63 7.10 -6.64 9.93
N SER A 64 6.18 -7.59 9.74
CA SER A 64 6.54 -8.98 9.40
C SER A 64 7.36 -9.12 8.11
N CYS A 65 7.24 -8.15 7.19
CA CYS A 65 8.06 -8.10 5.99
C CYS A 65 9.55 -7.78 6.26
N ILE A 66 9.86 -7.05 7.34
CA ILE A 66 11.24 -6.84 7.80
C ILE A 66 11.74 -8.14 8.45
N GLU A 67 10.97 -8.67 9.40
CA GLU A 67 11.35 -9.86 10.19
C GLU A 67 11.63 -11.09 9.34
N THR A 68 10.89 -11.28 8.23
CA THR A 68 11.05 -12.45 7.36
C THR A 68 12.19 -12.31 6.33
N CYS A 69 12.80 -11.13 6.18
CA CYS A 69 13.75 -10.89 5.09
C CYS A 69 15.14 -11.43 5.44
N PRO A 70 15.62 -12.53 4.80
CA PRO A 70 16.91 -13.13 5.16
C PRO A 70 18.11 -12.28 4.72
N GLN A 71 17.90 -11.32 3.81
CA GLN A 71 18.95 -10.43 3.29
C GLN A 71 18.98 -9.08 3.99
N GLU A 72 18.09 -8.85 4.96
CA GLU A 72 17.95 -7.54 5.63
C GLU A 72 17.77 -6.38 4.63
N ALA A 73 17.06 -6.66 3.52
CA ALA A 73 16.81 -5.69 2.46
C ALA A 73 15.72 -4.69 2.84
N LEU A 74 14.81 -5.03 3.75
CA LEU A 74 13.78 -4.11 4.24
C LEU A 74 14.19 -3.52 5.59
N ASN A 75 14.21 -2.20 5.69
CA ASN A 75 14.60 -1.47 6.92
C ASN A 75 13.69 -0.26 7.15
N ARG A 76 13.77 0.36 8.32
CA ARG A 76 13.11 1.65 8.56
C ARG A 76 14.00 2.80 8.17
N ASP A 77 13.45 3.73 7.41
CA ASP A 77 14.03 5.02 7.18
C ASP A 77 14.08 5.81 8.51
N PRO A 78 15.22 6.40 8.90
CA PRO A 78 15.38 7.06 10.19
C PRO A 78 14.51 8.32 10.30
N ASP A 79 14.28 9.03 9.20
CA ASP A 79 13.62 10.34 9.19
C ASP A 79 12.10 10.22 9.09
N THR A 80 11.61 9.35 8.20
CA THR A 80 10.17 9.17 7.93
C THR A 80 9.55 8.01 8.69
N GLN A 81 10.37 7.12 9.26
CA GLN A 81 9.97 5.83 9.84
C GLN A 81 9.27 4.88 8.84
N ALA A 82 9.27 5.22 7.54
CA ALA A 82 8.75 4.36 6.49
C ALA A 82 9.58 3.08 6.42
N VAL A 83 8.93 1.95 6.16
CA VAL A 83 9.67 0.76 5.74
C VAL A 83 10.16 1.03 4.31
N VAL A 84 11.43 0.79 4.03
CA VAL A 84 12.05 1.01 2.71
C VAL A 84 12.74 -0.27 2.24
N VAL A 85 12.89 -0.43 0.93
CA VAL A 85 13.57 -1.55 0.29
C VAL A 85 14.94 -1.10 -0.21
N ASN A 86 15.99 -1.72 0.28
CA ASN A 86 17.31 -1.65 -0.32
C ASN A 86 17.35 -2.60 -1.53
N GLU A 87 17.33 -2.03 -2.73
CA GLU A 87 17.30 -2.78 -4.00
C GLU A 87 18.56 -3.65 -4.19
N GLU A 88 19.72 -3.19 -3.73
CA GLU A 88 21.01 -3.90 -3.88
C GLU A 88 21.08 -5.19 -3.05
N LYS A 89 20.44 -5.20 -1.88
CA LYS A 89 20.35 -6.40 -1.01
C LYS A 89 19.21 -7.33 -1.42
N CYS A 90 18.24 -6.87 -2.21
CA CYS A 90 17.06 -7.65 -2.51
C CYS A 90 17.35 -8.73 -3.55
N VAL A 91 17.24 -10.00 -3.16
CA VAL A 91 17.42 -11.15 -4.07
C VAL A 91 16.12 -11.67 -4.70
N GLY A 92 14.99 -10.98 -4.48
CA GLY A 92 13.72 -11.39 -5.08
C GLY A 92 13.13 -12.69 -4.53
N CYS A 93 13.42 -13.09 -3.29
CA CYS A 93 12.93 -14.34 -2.70
C CYS A 93 11.43 -14.37 -2.36
N LYS A 94 10.74 -13.22 -2.41
CA LYS A 94 9.27 -13.05 -2.23
C LYS A 94 8.70 -13.41 -0.85
N LEU A 95 9.50 -13.85 0.13
CA LEU A 95 9.03 -14.14 1.49
C LEU A 95 8.27 -12.96 2.14
N CYS A 96 8.74 -11.73 1.91
CA CYS A 96 8.07 -10.53 2.42
C CYS A 96 6.67 -10.32 1.85
N ILE A 97 6.40 -10.80 0.63
CA ILE A 97 5.08 -10.72 -0.02
C ILE A 97 4.10 -11.63 0.71
N GLU A 98 4.51 -12.87 0.98
CA GLU A 98 3.69 -13.85 1.71
C GLU A 98 3.42 -13.39 3.15
N ALA A 99 4.41 -12.78 3.79
CA ALA A 99 4.28 -12.26 5.15
C ALA A 99 3.41 -10.98 5.24
N CYS A 100 3.11 -10.31 4.14
CA CYS A 100 2.36 -9.04 4.15
C CYS A 100 0.85 -9.29 4.31
N PRO A 101 0.22 -8.92 5.44
CA PRO A 101 -1.20 -9.18 5.65
C PRO A 101 -2.11 -8.41 4.68
N ALA A 102 -1.67 -7.23 4.22
CA ALA A 102 -2.40 -6.42 3.23
C ALA A 102 -2.18 -6.86 1.78
N GLY A 103 -1.14 -7.65 1.48
CA GLY A 103 -0.71 -7.90 0.10
C GLY A 103 -0.18 -6.65 -0.63
N ALA A 104 0.42 -5.71 0.11
CA ALA A 104 0.86 -4.41 -0.40
C ALA A 104 2.35 -4.36 -0.84
N ILE A 105 2.93 -5.51 -1.17
CA ILE A 105 4.30 -5.65 -1.66
C ILE A 105 4.25 -6.38 -3.00
N PHE A 106 4.93 -5.83 -3.99
CA PHE A 106 4.87 -6.27 -5.39
C PHE A 106 6.27 -6.66 -5.89
N VAL A 107 6.33 -7.32 -7.04
CA VAL A 107 7.59 -7.71 -7.70
C VAL A 107 7.74 -6.92 -8.98
N ASP A 108 8.91 -6.30 -9.19
CA ASP A 108 9.31 -5.81 -10.51
C ASP A 108 10.01 -6.95 -11.24
N SER A 109 9.30 -7.58 -12.18
CA SER A 109 9.83 -8.72 -12.95
C SER A 109 11.05 -8.37 -13.80
N ARG A 110 11.29 -7.09 -14.11
CA ARG A 110 12.44 -6.65 -14.94
C ARG A 110 13.72 -6.65 -14.12
N ARG A 111 13.63 -6.21 -12.86
CA ARG A 111 14.76 -6.14 -11.91
C ARG A 111 14.85 -7.38 -11.02
N ASN A 112 13.80 -8.21 -10.99
CA ASN A 112 13.65 -9.34 -10.08
C ASN A 112 13.80 -8.97 -8.59
N ILE A 113 13.29 -7.80 -8.22
CA ILE A 113 13.27 -7.29 -6.84
C ILE A 113 11.84 -6.98 -6.40
N VAL A 114 11.63 -6.85 -5.09
CA VAL A 114 10.34 -6.40 -4.56
C VAL A 114 10.31 -4.88 -4.45
N PHE A 115 9.11 -4.31 -4.54
CA PHE A 115 8.87 -2.90 -4.28
C PHE A 115 7.53 -2.72 -3.54
N LYS A 116 7.41 -1.61 -2.81
CA LYS A 116 6.21 -1.25 -2.05
C LYS A 116 6.16 0.25 -1.81
N CYS A 117 5.07 0.77 -1.25
CA CYS A 117 4.96 2.19 -0.94
C CYS A 117 5.97 2.59 0.14
N GLU A 118 6.78 3.61 -0.12
CA GLU A 118 7.82 4.16 0.78
C GLU A 118 7.49 5.60 1.20
N LEU A 119 6.20 5.97 1.09
CA LEU A 119 5.66 7.28 1.47
C LEU A 119 6.26 8.47 0.70
N CYS A 120 7.01 8.23 -0.38
CA CYS A 120 7.63 9.28 -1.20
C CYS A 120 8.46 10.29 -0.37
N GLY A 121 9.20 9.80 0.64
CA GLY A 121 9.95 10.69 1.55
C GLY A 121 9.08 11.49 2.53
N GLY A 122 7.85 11.04 2.77
CA GLY A 122 6.91 11.69 3.67
C GLY A 122 5.87 12.57 2.98
N GLU A 123 5.96 12.75 1.66
CA GLU A 123 4.98 13.49 0.87
C GLU A 123 4.39 12.62 -0.26
N PRO A 124 3.40 11.74 0.02
CA PRO A 124 2.86 10.85 -0.98
C PRO A 124 2.12 11.59 -2.10
N GLU A 125 2.61 11.47 -3.33
CA GLU A 125 1.97 12.09 -4.51
C GLU A 125 0.55 11.57 -4.78
N CYS A 126 0.26 10.32 -4.41
CA CYS A 126 -1.08 9.75 -4.52
C CYS A 126 -2.12 10.46 -3.62
N VAL A 127 -1.69 11.00 -2.47
CA VAL A 127 -2.55 11.80 -1.59
C VAL A 127 -2.82 13.16 -2.24
N LYS A 128 -1.78 13.81 -2.77
CA LYS A 128 -1.88 15.15 -3.41
C LYS A 128 -2.83 15.19 -4.61
N ILE A 129 -2.92 14.11 -5.39
CA ILE A 129 -3.70 14.06 -6.63
C ILE A 129 -5.11 13.51 -6.46
N CYS A 130 -5.48 12.99 -5.29
CA CYS A 130 -6.78 12.34 -5.11
C CYS A 130 -7.91 13.38 -5.23
N PRO A 131 -8.79 13.32 -6.26
CA PRO A 131 -9.78 14.38 -6.50
C PRO A 131 -10.97 14.34 -5.52
N VAL A 132 -11.07 13.28 -4.72
CA VAL A 132 -12.16 13.01 -3.79
C VAL A 132 -11.67 12.83 -2.36
N ASP A 133 -10.40 13.18 -2.09
CA ASP A 133 -9.76 13.09 -0.77
C ASP A 133 -9.88 11.72 -0.08
N ALA A 134 -10.01 10.64 -0.88
CA ALA A 134 -10.08 9.26 -0.37
C ALA A 134 -8.76 8.77 0.22
N LEU A 135 -7.65 9.48 0.01
CA LEU A 135 -6.33 9.18 0.54
C LEU A 135 -5.88 10.35 1.43
N SER A 136 -5.38 10.04 2.62
CA SER A 136 -4.88 11.05 3.56
C SER A 136 -3.60 10.60 4.23
N LEU A 137 -2.65 11.51 4.40
CA LEU A 137 -1.47 11.24 5.22
C LEU A 137 -1.79 11.50 6.69
N VAL A 138 -1.65 10.48 7.53
CA VAL A 138 -1.95 10.57 8.96
C VAL A 138 -0.74 10.21 9.80
N LYS A 139 -0.58 10.89 10.95
CA LYS A 139 0.30 10.46 12.02
C LYS A 139 -0.45 9.49 12.92
N VAL A 140 0.14 8.35 13.22
CA VAL A 140 -0.55 7.23 13.86
C VAL A 140 0.24 6.82 15.11
N PRO A 141 -0.32 7.00 16.32
CA PRO A 141 0.38 6.75 17.57
C PRO A 141 0.42 5.25 17.96
N PHE A 142 -0.03 4.36 17.08
CA PHE A 142 -0.14 2.92 17.31
C PHE A 142 0.29 2.13 16.07
N ASP A 143 0.35 0.80 16.21
CA ASP A 143 0.71 -0.08 15.10
C ASP A 143 -0.35 -0.06 14.00
N THR A 144 0.04 0.43 12.82
CA THR A 144 -0.80 0.52 11.63
C THR A 144 -1.14 -0.83 11.00
N ARG A 145 -0.63 -1.95 11.54
CA ARG A 145 -1.06 -3.30 11.16
C ARG A 145 -2.58 -3.48 11.19
N ILE A 146 -3.30 -2.72 12.02
CA ILE A 146 -4.78 -2.74 12.03
C ILE A 146 -5.42 -2.31 10.69
N PHE A 147 -4.70 -1.51 9.89
CA PHE A 147 -5.13 -1.08 8.55
C PHE A 147 -4.72 -2.07 7.46
N ALA A 148 -3.86 -3.04 7.78
CA ALA A 148 -3.27 -3.96 6.82
C ALA A 148 -4.20 -5.13 6.52
N ARG A 149 -5.23 -4.89 5.70
CA ARG A 149 -6.26 -5.86 5.31
C ARG A 149 -6.21 -6.16 3.82
N LYS A 150 -6.64 -7.36 3.43
CA LYS A 150 -6.70 -7.75 2.02
C LYS A 150 -7.86 -7.05 1.30
N ALA A 151 -7.70 -6.83 0.00
CA ALA A 151 -8.69 -6.15 -0.82
C ALA A 151 -10.06 -6.85 -0.81
N GLU A 152 -10.06 -8.18 -0.84
CA GLU A 152 -11.27 -9.02 -0.83
C GLU A 152 -12.06 -8.89 0.49
N GLU A 153 -11.35 -8.72 1.60
CA GLU A 153 -11.96 -8.55 2.91
C GLU A 153 -12.64 -7.18 3.03
N ILE A 154 -11.98 -6.14 2.54
CA ILE A 154 -12.53 -4.79 2.48
C ILE A 154 -13.73 -4.74 1.54
N ALA A 155 -13.63 -5.34 0.36
CA ALA A 155 -14.71 -5.39 -0.62
C ALA A 155 -15.95 -6.10 -0.06
N ARG A 156 -15.78 -7.19 0.69
CA ARG A 156 -16.88 -7.88 1.38
C ARG A 156 -17.58 -6.96 2.37
N ASN A 157 -16.82 -6.25 3.21
CA ASN A 157 -17.40 -5.31 4.17
C ASN A 157 -18.16 -4.15 3.49
N LEU A 158 -17.66 -3.64 2.36
CA LEU A 158 -18.34 -2.60 1.58
C LEU A 158 -19.63 -3.12 0.95
N SER A 159 -19.62 -4.35 0.42
CA SER A 159 -20.80 -4.96 -0.17
C SER A 159 -21.94 -5.15 0.83
N GLU A 160 -21.61 -5.52 2.08
CA GLU A 160 -22.57 -5.65 3.17
C GLU A 160 -23.16 -4.28 3.57
N LEU A 161 -22.31 -3.25 3.63
CA LEU A 161 -22.73 -1.89 3.95
C LEU A 161 -23.71 -1.32 2.91
N TRP A 162 -23.52 -1.65 1.63
CA TRP A 162 -24.37 -1.19 0.53
C TRP A 162 -25.52 -2.14 0.19
N ALA A 163 -25.75 -3.16 1.03
CA ALA A 163 -26.82 -4.15 0.88
C ALA A 163 -26.88 -4.80 -0.52
N LEU A 164 -25.72 -4.97 -1.17
CA LEU A 164 -25.65 -5.61 -2.47
C LEU A 164 -25.93 -7.12 -2.34
N PRO A 165 -26.59 -7.75 -3.33
CA PRO A 165 -26.85 -9.18 -3.29
C PRO A 165 -25.54 -9.94 -3.12
N ARG A 166 -25.52 -10.98 -2.27
CA ARG A 166 -24.33 -11.82 -2.04
C ARG A 166 -23.98 -12.62 -3.30
N GLY A 167 -23.37 -11.97 -4.28
CA GLY A 167 -22.70 -12.60 -5.41
C GLY A 167 -21.25 -12.94 -5.05
N ARG A 168 -20.66 -13.85 -5.82
CA ARG A 168 -19.24 -14.21 -5.66
C ARG A 168 -18.42 -12.97 -6.03
N ILE A 169 -17.86 -12.29 -5.03
CA ILE A 169 -16.94 -11.16 -5.23
C ILE A 169 -15.64 -11.74 -5.81
N THR A 170 -15.55 -11.77 -7.13
CA THR A 170 -14.36 -12.19 -7.87
C THR A 170 -13.79 -10.96 -8.56
N HIS A 171 -12.46 -10.80 -8.55
CA HIS A 171 -11.77 -9.76 -9.31
C HIS A 171 -12.20 -9.83 -10.78
N ALA A 172 -12.59 -8.69 -11.34
CA ALA A 172 -12.90 -8.55 -12.77
C ALA A 172 -11.62 -8.41 -13.61
#